data_AF-W2PHI1-F1
#
_entry.id   AF-W2PHI1-F1
#
_cell.length_a   1.000
_cell.length_b   1.000
_cell.length_c   1.000
_cell.angle_alpha   90.00
_cell.angle_beta   90.00
_cell.angle_gamma   90.00
#
_symmetry.space_group_name_H-M   'P 1'
#
loop_
_entity.id
_entity.type
_entity.pdbx_description
1 polymer ?
#
loop_
_entity_poly.entity_id
_entity_poly.type
_entity_poly.pdbx_seq_one_letter_code
_entity_poly.pdbx_strand_id
1 'polypeptide(L)'
;MKVTTCSAPTNIAVIKYWGKDNVALNTPINSSVSVTLHQDQLRTTTSVAGDSALQATRLWLNGQEQPINKRVAVVLREMRELAQRVHGESKSQHLHIVSTNSFPTAAGLASSAAGYACLVAALAEFYGISKADEEFPGQLSAIARQGSGSACRSPASPLHSSMRAF
;
A
#
# COMPACT_ATOMS: atom_id res chain seq x y z
N MET A 1 1.97 21.74 5.89
CA MET A 1 2.46 20.37 5.68
C MET A 1 1.79 19.36 6.62
N LYS A 2 0.90 18.51 6.08
CA LYS A 2 0.36 17.32 6.78
C LYS A 2 1.32 16.15 6.51
N VAL A 3 1.67 15.38 7.54
CA VAL A 3 2.50 14.18 7.41
C VAL A 3 1.86 13.04 8.17
N THR A 4 1.83 11.87 7.53
CA THR A 4 1.33 10.62 8.10
C THR A 4 2.40 9.56 7.93
N THR A 5 2.59 8.69 8.93
CA THR A 5 3.56 7.60 8.87
C THR A 5 2.92 6.31 9.35
N CYS A 6 2.99 5.28 8.50
CA CYS A 6 2.47 3.95 8.78
C CYS A 6 3.59 2.90 8.73
N SER A 7 3.29 1.71 9.24
CA SER A 7 4.13 0.54 9.05
C SER A 7 3.31 -0.67 8.62
N ALA A 8 3.94 -1.56 7.84
CA ALA A 8 3.35 -2.82 7.44
C ALA A 8 4.35 -3.97 7.58
N PRO A 9 3.92 -5.14 8.08
CA PRO A 9 4.71 -6.36 8.07
C PRO A 9 4.82 -6.93 6.66
N THR A 10 5.81 -7.80 6.47
CA THR A 10 5.82 -8.72 5.32
C THR A 10 5.04 -10.00 5.63
N ASN A 11 4.75 -10.80 4.60
CA ASN A 11 4.08 -12.10 4.74
C ASN A 11 4.75 -13.17 3.88
N ILE A 12 4.65 -14.42 4.32
CA ILE A 12 5.16 -15.61 3.60
C ILE A 12 4.00 -16.52 3.23
N ALA A 13 3.81 -16.77 1.94
CA ALA A 13 2.73 -17.61 1.43
C ALA A 13 2.95 -19.10 1.78
N VAL A 14 1.98 -19.71 2.46
CA VAL A 14 1.89 -21.16 2.71
C VAL A 14 1.05 -21.86 1.65
N ILE A 15 0.00 -21.19 1.15
CA ILE A 15 -0.69 -21.55 -0.11
C ILE A 15 -0.35 -20.48 -1.14
N LYS A 16 0.17 -20.89 -2.29
CA LYS A 16 0.86 -19.99 -3.23
C LYS A 16 -0.12 -19.20 -4.10
N TYR A 17 0.13 -17.90 -4.20
CA TYR A 17 -0.37 -17.05 -5.27
C TYR A 17 0.50 -17.28 -6.51
N TRP A 18 -0.04 -17.89 -7.56
CA TRP A 18 0.72 -18.13 -8.79
C TRP A 18 -0.18 -18.16 -10.03
N GLY A 19 -0.19 -17.05 -10.77
CA GLY A 19 -1.04 -16.86 -11.94
C GLY A 19 -2.04 -15.73 -11.74
N LYS A 20 -2.38 -15.04 -12.82
CA LYS A 20 -3.32 -13.90 -12.82
C LYS A 20 -4.44 -14.19 -13.79
N ASP A 21 -5.66 -14.09 -13.29
CA ASP A 21 -6.88 -14.08 -14.11
C ASP A 21 -7.01 -12.72 -14.81
N ASN A 22 -6.80 -11.63 -14.05
CA ASN A 22 -6.79 -10.27 -14.59
C ASN A 22 -5.47 -9.56 -14.25
N VAL A 23 -4.68 -9.25 -15.27
CA VAL A 23 -3.37 -8.60 -15.12
C VAL A 23 -3.49 -7.15 -14.65
N ALA A 24 -4.50 -6.41 -15.11
CA ALA A 24 -4.69 -5.01 -14.75
C ALA A 24 -5.11 -4.85 -13.28
N LEU A 25 -5.98 -5.73 -12.79
CA LEU A 25 -6.48 -5.72 -11.41
C LEU A 25 -5.64 -6.57 -10.44
N ASN A 26 -4.62 -7.27 -10.94
CA ASN A 26 -3.85 -8.30 -10.22
C ASN A 26 -4.75 -9.38 -9.56
N THR A 27 -5.90 -9.70 -10.15
CA THR A 27 -6.78 -10.75 -9.62
C THR A 27 -6.15 -12.13 -9.86
N PRO A 28 -6.03 -12.99 -8.84
CA PRO A 28 -5.44 -14.32 -8.98
C PRO A 28 -6.36 -15.30 -9.69
N ILE A 29 -5.77 -16.36 -10.27
CA ILE A 29 -6.52 -17.55 -10.72
C ILE A 29 -6.91 -18.49 -9.56
N ASN A 30 -6.25 -18.36 -8.41
CA ASN A 30 -6.46 -19.22 -7.24
C ASN A 30 -6.26 -18.46 -5.93
N SER A 31 -6.92 -18.95 -4.89
CA SER A 31 -6.76 -18.45 -3.54
C SER A 31 -5.35 -18.68 -2.98
N SER A 32 -4.91 -17.82 -2.07
CA SER A 32 -3.59 -17.90 -1.41
C SER A 32 -3.66 -17.54 0.07
N VAL A 33 -2.86 -18.21 0.88
CA VAL A 33 -2.81 -18.03 2.34
C VAL A 33 -1.36 -17.77 2.74
N SER A 34 -1.14 -16.86 3.67
CA SER A 34 0.19 -16.49 4.15
C SER A 34 0.25 -16.30 5.66
N VAL A 35 1.44 -16.45 6.21
CA VAL A 35 1.77 -16.08 7.59
C VAL A 35 2.40 -14.70 7.59
N THR A 36 1.85 -13.79 8.41
CA THR A 36 2.38 -12.45 8.63
C THR A 36 3.56 -12.51 9.59
N LEU A 37 4.68 -11.87 9.24
CA LEU A 37 5.87 -11.82 10.10
C LEU A 37 5.80 -10.62 11.05
N HIS A 38 6.46 -10.73 12.21
CA HIS A 38 6.43 -9.69 13.23
C HIS A 38 7.17 -8.42 12.78
N GLN A 39 6.56 -7.25 13.01
CA GLN A 39 7.09 -5.96 12.53
C GLN A 39 8.39 -5.52 13.22
N ASP A 40 8.69 -6.03 14.42
CA ASP A 40 9.95 -5.74 15.12
C ASP A 40 11.17 -6.25 14.35
N GLN A 41 10.98 -7.30 13.54
CA GLN A 41 12.05 -7.89 12.74
C GLN A 41 11.99 -7.37 11.30
N LEU A 42 10.81 -7.42 10.68
CA LEU A 42 10.64 -7.23 9.24
C LEU A 42 9.42 -6.35 8.96
N ARG A 43 9.67 -5.08 8.66
CA ARG A 43 8.64 -4.09 8.33
C ARG A 43 9.05 -3.17 7.19
N THR A 44 8.04 -2.67 6.50
CA THR A 44 8.10 -1.43 5.73
C THR A 44 7.57 -0.31 6.60
N THR A 45 8.20 0.87 6.52
CA THR A 45 7.68 2.12 7.06
C THR A 45 7.54 3.12 5.93
N THR A 46 6.36 3.71 5.77
CA THR A 46 6.07 4.69 4.73
C THR A 46 5.49 5.96 5.35
N SER A 47 6.13 7.09 5.04
CA SER A 47 5.65 8.43 5.36
C SER A 47 5.12 9.10 4.10
N VAL A 48 3.94 9.72 4.20
CA VAL A 48 3.34 10.53 3.14
C VAL A 48 3.18 11.95 3.66
N ALA A 49 3.69 12.91 2.88
CA ALA A 49 3.54 14.33 3.14
C ALA A 49 2.88 15.03 1.95
N GLY A 50 2.00 15.99 2.23
CA GLY A 50 1.42 16.87 1.23
C GLY A 50 1.47 18.33 1.67
N ASP A 51 1.70 19.19 0.69
CA ASP A 51 1.75 20.65 0.84
C ASP A 51 1.40 21.33 -0.49
N SER A 52 0.76 22.50 -0.45
CA SER A 52 0.38 23.24 -1.66
C SER A 52 1.59 23.80 -2.42
N ALA A 53 2.74 23.92 -1.76
CA ALA A 53 3.99 24.36 -2.39
C ALA A 53 4.68 23.27 -3.24
N LEU A 54 4.28 22.01 -3.11
CA LEU A 54 4.89 20.90 -3.84
C LEU A 54 4.57 20.99 -5.33
N GLN A 55 5.60 20.88 -6.18
CA GLN A 55 5.47 21.01 -7.64
C GLN A 55 5.23 19.67 -8.35
N ALA A 56 5.53 18.56 -7.68
CA ALA A 56 5.40 17.22 -8.25
C ALA A 56 5.24 16.16 -7.15
N THR A 57 4.59 15.05 -7.48
CA THR A 57 4.57 13.86 -6.63
C THR A 57 5.90 13.11 -6.79
N ARG A 58 6.61 12.87 -5.69
CA ARG A 58 7.92 12.20 -5.68
C ARG A 58 7.93 11.05 -4.67
N LEU A 59 8.68 9.99 -4.99
CA LEU A 59 8.79 8.77 -4.19
C LEU A 59 10.26 8.47 -3.90
N TRP A 60 10.60 8.21 -2.65
CA TRP A 60 11.89 7.67 -2.24
C TRP A 60 11.71 6.30 -1.63
N LEU A 61 12.55 5.35 -2.03
CA LEU A 61 12.62 4.00 -1.47
C LEU A 61 14.04 3.75 -0.97
N ASN A 62 14.18 3.48 0.33
CA ASN A 62 15.48 3.23 0.98
C ASN A 62 16.50 4.35 0.70
N GLY A 63 16.06 5.61 0.79
CA GLY A 63 16.90 6.80 0.56
C GLY A 63 17.16 7.15 -0.90
N GLN A 64 16.75 6.32 -1.86
CA GLN A 64 16.92 6.56 -3.29
C GLN A 64 15.61 7.01 -3.93
N GLU A 65 15.64 8.09 -4.71
CA GLU A 65 14.47 8.53 -5.46
C GLU A 65 14.10 7.50 -6.53
N GLN A 66 12.81 7.23 -6.66
CA GLN A 66 12.26 6.29 -7.62
C GLN A 66 11.23 7.01 -8.51
N PRO A 67 11.19 6.71 -9.82
CA PRO A 67 10.12 7.21 -10.67
C PRO A 67 8.76 6.63 -10.24
N ILE A 68 7.71 7.43 -10.38
CA ILE A 68 6.33 6.94 -10.20
C ILE A 68 5.98 6.00 -11.35
N ASN A 69 6.16 4.70 -11.13
CA ASN A 69 5.82 3.68 -12.11
C ASN A 69 4.30 3.47 -12.21
N LYS A 70 3.87 2.68 -13.21
CA LYS A 70 2.43 2.41 -13.48
C LYS A 70 1.68 1.86 -12.25
N ARG A 71 2.32 1.01 -11.45
CA ARG A 71 1.68 0.37 -10.28
C ARG A 71 1.48 1.37 -9.13
N VAL A 72 2.47 2.23 -8.87
CA VAL A 72 2.33 3.32 -7.89
C VAL A 72 1.30 4.34 -8.37
N ALA A 73 1.32 4.71 -9.65
CA ALA A 73 0.36 5.64 -10.24
C ALA A 73 -1.10 5.15 -10.09
N VAL A 74 -1.35 3.86 -10.30
CA VAL A 74 -2.66 3.24 -10.07
C VAL A 74 -3.07 3.39 -8.60
N VAL A 75 -2.24 3.00 -7.64
CA VAL A 75 -2.58 3.13 -6.21
C VAL A 75 -2.87 4.59 -5.83
N LEU A 76 -2.07 5.54 -6.30
CA LEU A 76 -2.31 6.96 -6.05
C LEU A 76 -3.63 7.46 -6.64
N ARG A 77 -3.96 7.02 -7.86
CA ARG A 77 -5.23 7.35 -8.52
C ARG A 77 -6.41 6.80 -7.72
N GLU A 78 -6.43 5.50 -7.44
CA GLU A 78 -7.54 4.86 -6.73
C GLU A 78 -7.76 5.47 -5.33
N MET A 79 -6.67 5.78 -4.60
CA MET A 79 -6.78 6.42 -3.28
C MET A 79 -7.31 7.85 -3.36
N ARG A 80 -6.94 8.62 -4.40
CA ARG A 80 -7.49 9.97 -4.63
C ARG A 80 -8.96 9.93 -5.02
N GLU A 81 -9.34 8.98 -5.86
CA GLU A 81 -10.74 8.78 -6.25
C GLU A 81 -11.61 8.36 -5.07
N LEU A 82 -11.09 7.49 -4.19
CA LEU A 82 -11.77 7.14 -2.94
C LEU A 82 -11.88 8.37 -2.03
N ALA A 83 -10.79 9.13 -1.84
CA ALA A 83 -10.82 10.36 -1.03
C ALA A 83 -11.83 11.39 -1.55
N GLN A 84 -11.93 11.54 -2.88
CA GLN A 84 -12.89 12.42 -3.53
C GLN A 84 -14.34 11.99 -3.26
N ARG A 85 -14.62 10.68 -3.26
CA ARG A 85 -15.95 10.15 -2.96
C ARG A 85 -16.32 10.34 -1.48
N VAL A 86 -15.38 10.09 -0.58
CA VAL A 86 -15.61 10.17 0.88
C VAL A 86 -15.77 11.63 1.34
N HIS A 87 -14.95 12.55 0.83
CA HIS A 87 -14.91 13.93 1.33
C HIS A 87 -15.52 14.97 0.38
N GLY A 88 -15.92 14.59 -0.84
CA GLY A 88 -16.53 15.52 -1.80
C GLY A 88 -15.56 16.53 -2.43
N GLU A 89 -14.27 16.52 -2.09
CA GLU A 89 -13.27 17.48 -2.56
C GLU A 89 -12.14 16.84 -3.36
N SER A 90 -11.65 17.54 -4.38
CA SER A 90 -10.52 17.08 -5.19
C SER A 90 -9.22 17.15 -4.39
N LYS A 91 -8.66 15.96 -4.11
CA LYS A 91 -7.35 15.84 -3.47
C LYS A 91 -6.24 15.73 -4.53
N SER A 92 -6.12 16.76 -5.36
CA SER A 92 -5.13 16.87 -6.45
C SER A 92 -3.73 17.28 -6.00
N GLN A 93 -3.53 17.54 -4.71
CA GLN A 93 -2.22 17.93 -4.19
C GLN A 93 -1.12 16.91 -4.51
N HIS A 94 0.07 17.46 -4.78
CA HIS A 94 1.29 16.69 -4.93
C HIS A 94 1.72 16.09 -3.58
N LEU A 95 2.40 14.94 -3.63
CA LEU A 95 2.81 14.20 -2.45
C LEU A 95 4.30 13.89 -2.47
N HIS A 96 4.96 14.03 -1.34
CA HIS A 96 6.26 13.41 -1.12
C HIS A 96 6.06 12.13 -0.31
N ILE A 97 6.55 11.01 -0.85
CA ILE A 97 6.35 9.68 -0.28
C ILE A 97 7.73 9.10 0.01
N VAL A 98 8.01 8.78 1.27
CA VAL A 98 9.28 8.18 1.67
C VAL A 98 8.98 6.81 2.27
N SER A 99 9.56 5.76 1.69
CA SER A 99 9.39 4.40 2.16
C SER A 99 10.74 3.76 2.47
N THR A 100 10.82 3.05 3.59
CA THR A 100 12.01 2.32 4.02
C THR A 100 11.64 0.92 4.45
N ASN A 101 12.53 -0.03 4.20
CA ASN A 101 12.35 -1.43 4.56
C ASN A 101 13.44 -1.84 5.56
N SER A 102 13.07 -2.59 6.60
CA SER A 102 14.03 -3.20 7.53
C SER A 102 14.54 -4.57 7.06
N PHE A 103 14.22 -4.98 5.82
CA PHE A 103 14.63 -6.29 5.29
C PHE A 103 16.15 -6.32 5.04
N PRO A 104 16.87 -7.37 5.48
CA PRO A 104 18.27 -7.51 5.16
C PRO A 104 18.46 -7.58 3.64
N THR A 105 19.46 -6.85 3.13
CA THR A 105 19.86 -6.94 1.73
C THR A 105 20.18 -8.41 1.38
N ALA A 106 19.70 -8.88 0.23
CA ALA A 106 19.83 -10.28 -0.24
C ALA A 106 19.06 -11.37 0.54
N ALA A 107 18.14 -11.03 1.45
CA ALA A 107 17.34 -12.03 2.18
C ALA A 107 16.28 -12.79 1.33
N GLY A 108 16.12 -12.47 0.04
CA GLY A 108 15.11 -13.11 -0.82
C GLY A 108 13.66 -12.84 -0.42
N LEU A 109 13.41 -11.87 0.45
CA LEU A 109 12.07 -11.53 0.94
C LEU A 109 11.29 -10.66 -0.05
N ALA A 110 9.98 -10.94 -0.17
CA ALA A 110 9.06 -10.19 -1.02
C ALA A 110 8.73 -8.79 -0.44
N SER A 111 9.67 -7.86 -0.56
CA SER A 111 9.57 -6.50 -0.02
C SER A 111 8.43 -5.68 -0.61
N SER A 112 7.99 -5.99 -1.83
CA SER A 112 6.91 -5.26 -2.50
C SER A 112 5.56 -5.40 -1.80
N ALA A 113 5.27 -6.55 -1.18
CA ALA A 113 3.97 -6.80 -0.56
C ALA A 113 3.73 -5.83 0.62
N ALA A 114 4.70 -5.76 1.53
CA ALA A 114 4.69 -4.81 2.65
C ALA A 114 4.74 -3.35 2.14
N GLY A 115 5.55 -3.09 1.10
CA GLY A 115 5.64 -1.79 0.41
C GLY A 115 4.30 -1.18 0.03
N TYR A 116 3.53 -1.90 -0.79
CA TYR A 116 2.24 -1.40 -1.29
C TYR A 116 1.14 -1.38 -0.22
N ALA A 117 1.14 -2.34 0.71
CA ALA A 117 0.22 -2.31 1.84
C ALA A 117 0.47 -1.09 2.73
N CYS A 118 1.73 -0.80 3.04
CA CYS A 118 2.12 0.37 3.83
C CYS A 118 1.81 1.68 3.11
N LEU A 119 1.98 1.73 1.78
CA LEU A 119 1.62 2.89 0.97
C LEU A 119 0.11 3.19 1.04
N VAL A 120 -0.73 2.18 0.85
CA VAL A 120 -2.20 2.34 0.94
C VAL A 120 -2.60 2.78 2.34
N ALA A 121 -2.02 2.20 3.38
CA ALA A 121 -2.31 2.60 4.76
C ALA A 121 -1.93 4.05 5.04
N ALA A 122 -0.73 4.46 4.64
CA ALA A 122 -0.27 5.84 4.80
C ALA A 122 -1.13 6.82 4.01
N LEU A 123 -1.56 6.47 2.80
CA LEU A 123 -2.47 7.28 2.00
C LEU A 123 -3.87 7.36 2.62
N ALA A 124 -4.39 6.25 3.16
CA ALA A 124 -5.70 6.22 3.80
C ALA A 124 -5.72 7.15 5.02
N GLU A 125 -4.75 7.03 5.90
CA GLU A 125 -4.64 7.92 7.06
C GLU A 125 -4.31 9.37 6.65
N PHE A 126 -3.48 9.57 5.62
CA PHE A 126 -3.21 10.90 5.07
C PHE A 126 -4.46 11.56 4.48
N TYR A 127 -5.35 10.81 3.85
CA TYR A 127 -6.61 11.34 3.33
C TYR A 127 -7.74 11.37 4.36
N GLY A 128 -7.61 10.67 5.49
CA GLY A 128 -8.68 10.56 6.49
C GLY A 128 -9.72 9.49 6.14
N ILE A 129 -9.33 8.48 5.37
CA ILE A 129 -10.16 7.34 4.96
C ILE A 129 -9.99 6.21 5.98
N SER A 130 -11.11 5.73 6.52
CA SER A 130 -11.20 4.58 7.41
C SER A 130 -11.84 3.37 6.71
N LYS A 131 -11.91 2.23 7.40
CA LYS A 131 -12.63 1.05 6.89
C LYS A 131 -14.13 1.28 6.75
N ALA A 132 -14.72 2.19 7.54
CA ALA A 132 -16.13 2.52 7.44
C ALA A 132 -16.47 3.29 6.16
N ASP A 133 -15.45 3.86 5.51
CA ASP A 133 -15.57 4.62 4.27
C ASP A 133 -15.36 3.73 3.02
N GLU A 134 -15.07 2.44 3.18
CA GLU A 134 -14.97 1.50 2.07
C GLU A 134 -16.36 1.25 1.44
N GLU A 135 -16.46 1.31 0.12
CA GLU A 135 -17.69 0.99 -0.61
C GLU A 135 -18.04 -0.50 -0.56
N PHE A 136 -17.02 -1.34 -0.39
CA PHE A 136 -17.16 -2.77 -0.21
C PHE A 136 -16.08 -3.28 0.74
N PRO A 137 -16.36 -4.33 1.53
CA PRO A 137 -15.38 -4.88 2.46
C PRO A 137 -14.06 -5.24 1.77
N GLY A 138 -12.95 -4.62 2.21
CA GLY A 138 -11.62 -4.89 1.68
C GLY A 138 -11.24 -4.10 0.43
N GLN A 139 -11.93 -3.00 0.12
CA GLN A 139 -11.56 -2.08 -0.95
C GLN A 139 -10.10 -1.59 -0.85
N LEU A 140 -9.62 -1.19 0.33
CA LEU A 140 -8.22 -0.80 0.54
C LEU A 140 -7.26 -1.97 0.26
N SER A 141 -7.68 -3.20 0.59
CA SER A 141 -6.90 -4.41 0.27
C SER A 141 -6.87 -4.66 -1.24
N ALA A 142 -7.98 -4.42 -1.95
CA ALA A 142 -8.04 -4.50 -3.40
C ALA A 142 -7.17 -3.44 -4.09
N ILE A 143 -7.12 -2.21 -3.56
CA ILE A 143 -6.20 -1.17 -4.04
C ILE A 143 -4.74 -1.60 -3.84
N ALA A 144 -4.38 -2.13 -2.67
CA ALA A 144 -3.04 -2.66 -2.41
C ALA A 144 -2.68 -3.78 -3.40
N ARG A 145 -3.63 -4.67 -3.71
CA ARG A 145 -3.49 -5.75 -4.71
C ARG A 145 -3.10 -5.23 -6.08
N GLN A 146 -3.72 -4.14 -6.55
CA GLN A 146 -3.41 -3.53 -7.85
C GLN A 146 -1.95 -3.02 -7.91
N GLY A 147 -1.40 -2.56 -6.79
CA GLY A 147 0.01 -2.24 -6.65
C GLY A 147 0.92 -3.49 -6.65
N SER A 148 0.59 -4.50 -5.84
CA SER A 148 1.26 -5.79 -5.81
C SER A 148 0.30 -6.87 -5.33
N GLY A 149 0.13 -7.95 -6.11
CA GLY A 149 -0.90 -8.96 -5.86
C GLY A 149 -0.91 -9.54 -4.43
N SER A 150 0.26 -9.77 -3.84
CA SER A 150 0.40 -10.28 -2.46
C SER A 150 0.32 -9.23 -1.36
N ALA A 151 0.27 -7.93 -1.70
CA ALA A 151 0.17 -6.85 -0.72
C ALA A 151 -1.14 -6.88 0.04
N CYS A 152 -2.22 -7.35 -0.59
CA CYS A 152 -3.54 -7.49 0.04
C CYS A 152 -3.60 -8.51 1.19
N ARG A 153 -2.49 -9.18 1.53
CA ARG A 153 -2.35 -10.07 2.69
C ARG A 153 -1.48 -9.49 3.80
N SER A 154 -0.94 -8.27 3.65
CA SER A 154 -0.06 -7.63 4.63
C SER A 154 -0.83 -6.59 5.45
N PRO A 155 -1.33 -6.92 6.65
CA PRO A 155 -2.11 -5.98 7.45
C PRO A 155 -1.23 -4.80 7.91
N ALA A 156 -1.54 -3.59 7.48
CA ALA A 156 -0.77 -2.39 7.82
C ALA A 156 -1.42 -1.63 9.00
N SER A 157 -0.61 -1.03 9.86
CA SER A 157 -1.06 -0.20 10.97
C SER A 157 -1.10 1.28 10.55
N PRO A 158 -2.11 2.08 10.97
CA PRO A 158 -3.11 1.80 12.00
C PRO A 158 -4.37 1.05 11.52
N LEU A 159 -4.45 0.64 10.25
CA LEU A 159 -5.56 -0.14 9.69
C LEU A 159 -5.62 -1.59 10.25
N HIS A 160 -5.79 -1.78 11.56
CA HIS A 160 -5.83 -3.11 12.17
C HIS A 160 -7.13 -3.87 11.84
N SER A 161 -6.95 -5.03 11.18
CA SER A 161 -7.71 -6.30 11.27
C SER A 161 -7.77 -6.98 9.89
N SER A 162 -7.65 -8.32 9.91
CA SER A 162 -7.28 -9.23 8.83
C SER A 162 -7.58 -8.76 7.40
N MET A 163 -6.51 -8.46 6.69
CA MET A 163 -6.46 -8.57 5.23
C MET A 163 -6.75 -10.04 4.87
N ARG A 164 -7.98 -10.33 4.45
CA ARG A 164 -8.45 -11.70 4.21
C ARG A 164 -7.74 -12.29 3.01
N ALA A 165 -7.32 -13.54 3.15
CA ALA A 165 -6.95 -14.39 2.02
C ALA A 165 -8.11 -14.40 1.02
N PHE A 166 -7.83 -14.06 -0.24
CA PHE A 166 -8.67 -14.46 -1.36
C PHE A 166 -8.30 -15.88 -1.73
#